data_AF-A0A220MFH0-F1
#
_entry.id   AF-A0A220MFH0-F1
#
_cell.length_a   1.000
_cell.length_b   1.000
_cell.length_c   1.000
_cell.angle_alpha   90.00
_cell.angle_beta   90.00
_cell.angle_gamma   90.00
#
_symmetry.space_group_name_H-M   'P 1'
#
loop_
_entity.id
_entity.type
_entity.pdbx_description
1 polymer ?
#
loop_
_entity_poly.entity_id
_entity_poly.type
_entity_poly.pdbx_seq_one_letter_code
_entity_poly.pdbx_strand_id
1 'polypeptide(L)'
;MTARTVKPAAELEDKRTIEKFEIERRYRESHHVDWGIITGLDIPDYVVRNIEWVHKEFHNEDVPDLGPFVINQLQSSWQNIC
;
A
#
# COMPACT_ATOMS: atom_id res chain seq x y z
N MET A 1 18.66 2.05 10.17
CA MET A 1 17.21 2.28 10.36
C MET A 1 16.75 3.25 9.30
N THR A 2 15.54 3.07 8.77
CA THR A 2 15.04 3.84 7.64
C THR A 2 13.65 4.38 7.93
N ALA A 3 13.38 5.59 7.49
CA ALA A 3 12.07 6.23 7.56
C ALA A 3 11.64 6.68 6.16
N ARG A 4 10.35 6.51 5.87
CA ARG A 4 9.74 6.89 4.60
C ARG A 4 8.45 7.66 4.87
N THR A 5 8.32 8.84 4.26
CA THR A 5 7.10 9.65 4.31
C THR A 5 6.33 9.44 3.00
N VAL A 6 5.04 9.09 3.07
CA VAL A 6 4.21 8.83 1.89
C VAL A 6 3.41 10.08 1.52
N LYS A 7 3.55 10.57 0.29
CA LYS A 7 2.85 11.77 -0.21
C LYS A 7 2.46 11.66 -1.69
N PRO A 8 1.31 12.22 -2.11
CA PRO A 8 0.98 12.33 -3.53
C PRO A 8 2.01 13.17 -4.28
N ALA A 9 2.37 12.77 -5.51
CA ALA A 9 3.38 13.47 -6.30
C ALA A 9 3.01 14.95 -6.55
N ALA A 10 1.72 15.25 -6.74
CA ALA A 10 1.23 16.61 -6.95
C ALA A 10 1.42 17.53 -5.73
N GLU A 11 1.58 16.99 -4.53
CA GLU A 11 1.79 17.79 -3.30
C GLU A 11 3.27 18.11 -3.06
N LEU A 12 4.20 17.56 -3.84
CA LEU A 12 5.63 17.76 -3.61
C LEU A 12 6.11 19.19 -3.93
N GLU A 13 5.37 19.89 -4.79
CA GLU A 13 5.67 21.28 -5.17
C GLU A 13 5.04 22.31 -4.21
N ASP A 14 4.15 21.86 -3.31
CA ASP A 14 3.55 22.76 -2.33
C ASP A 14 4.61 23.30 -1.36
N LYS A 15 4.74 24.62 -1.32
CA LYS A 15 5.74 25.31 -0.50
C LYS A 15 5.64 24.91 0.98
N ARG A 16 4.42 24.78 1.50
CA ARG A 16 4.22 24.42 2.91
C ARG A 16 4.65 22.97 3.19
N THR A 17 4.49 22.09 2.23
CA THR A 17 4.90 20.69 2.29
C THR A 17 6.43 20.56 2.25
N ILE A 18 7.10 21.30 1.37
CA ILE A 18 8.58 21.36 1.30
C ILE A 18 9.18 21.84 2.63
N GLU A 19 8.61 22.88 3.24
CA GLU A 19 9.06 23.37 4.55
C GLU A 19 9.00 22.30 5.64
N LYS A 20 7.90 21.52 5.67
CA LYS A 20 7.74 20.42 6.64
C LYS A 20 8.74 19.30 6.38
N PHE A 21 8.99 18.97 5.12
CA PHE A 21 9.96 17.95 4.73
C PHE A 21 11.38 18.31 5.15
N GLU A 22 11.80 19.57 5.02
CA GLU A 22 13.15 19.97 5.45
C GLU A 22 13.30 19.85 6.98
N ILE A 23 12.23 20.12 7.74
CA ILE A 23 12.22 19.89 9.19
C ILE A 23 12.36 18.39 9.51
N GLU A 24 11.58 17.53 8.86
CA GLU A 24 11.67 16.07 9.03
C GLU A 24 13.06 15.54 8.64
N ARG A 25 13.61 15.98 7.50
CA ARG A 25 14.92 15.58 7.01
C ARG A 25 16.00 15.88 8.04
N ARG A 26 16.06 17.12 8.54
CA ARG A 26 17.04 17.54 9.57
C ARG A 26 16.88 16.76 10.87
N TYR A 27 15.64 16.56 11.31
CA TYR A 27 15.36 15.80 12.53
C TYR A 27 15.84 14.35 12.41
N ARG A 28 15.62 13.68 11.26
CA ARG A 28 16.05 12.29 11.09
C ARG A 28 17.54 12.14 10.82
N GLU A 29 18.12 13.07 10.08
CA GLU A 29 19.57 13.15 9.86
C GLU A 29 20.32 13.28 11.19
N SER A 30 19.83 14.12 12.12
CA SER A 30 20.45 14.26 13.45
C SER A 30 20.38 12.98 14.29
N HIS A 31 19.44 12.08 13.98
CA HIS A 31 19.30 10.76 14.61
C HIS A 31 19.95 9.63 13.78
N HIS A 32 20.72 9.95 12.73
CA HIS A 32 21.39 8.99 11.86
C HIS A 32 20.40 8.00 11.20
N VAL A 33 19.19 8.47 10.87
CA VAL A 33 18.14 7.69 10.19
C VAL A 33 18.06 8.13 8.72
N ASP A 34 18.17 7.17 7.80
CA ASP A 34 17.94 7.42 6.38
C ASP A 34 16.47 7.78 6.14
N TRP A 35 16.23 8.97 5.57
CA TRP A 35 14.90 9.49 5.33
C TRP A 35 14.68 9.78 3.85
N GLY A 36 13.49 9.45 3.36
CA GLY A 36 13.10 9.71 1.99
C GLY A 36 11.58 9.81 1.85
N ILE A 37 11.15 10.29 0.70
CA ILE A 37 9.74 10.44 0.35
C ILE A 37 9.39 9.33 -0.64
N ILE A 38 8.22 8.73 -0.48
CA ILE A 38 7.64 7.76 -1.41
C ILE A 38 6.33 8.33 -1.94
N THR A 39 6.17 8.29 -3.25
CA THR A 39 4.95 8.67 -3.97
C THR A 39 4.28 7.45 -4.57
N GLY A 40 3.05 7.63 -5.08
CA GLY A 40 2.38 6.57 -5.83
C GLY A 40 3.14 6.15 -7.09
N LEU A 41 4.01 7.02 -7.65
CA LEU A 41 4.83 6.71 -8.83
C LEU A 41 5.96 5.73 -8.52
N ASP A 42 6.35 5.61 -7.25
CA ASP A 42 7.40 4.71 -6.78
C ASP A 42 6.88 3.30 -6.49
N ILE A 43 5.55 3.11 -6.51
CA ILE A 43 4.89 1.83 -6.20
C ILE A 43 4.61 1.09 -7.52
N PRO A 44 5.08 -0.16 -7.69
CA PRO A 44 4.78 -0.92 -8.89
C PRO A 44 3.29 -1.19 -9.08
N ASP A 45 2.80 -1.04 -10.31
CA ASP A 45 1.39 -1.22 -10.68
C ASP A 45 0.79 -2.56 -10.22
N TYR A 46 1.57 -3.64 -10.23
CA TYR A 46 1.08 -4.96 -9.79
C TYR A 46 0.74 -4.97 -8.29
N VAL A 47 1.48 -4.22 -7.47
CA VAL A 47 1.19 -4.08 -6.04
C VAL A 47 -0.09 -3.29 -5.85
N VAL A 48 -0.23 -2.18 -6.59
CA VAL A 48 -1.43 -1.33 -6.55
C VAL A 48 -2.67 -2.16 -6.92
N ARG A 49 -2.61 -2.90 -8.03
CA ARG A 49 -3.73 -3.74 -8.51
C ARG A 49 -4.11 -4.85 -7.53
N ASN A 50 -3.12 -5.49 -6.90
CA ASN A 50 -3.37 -6.51 -5.89
C ASN A 50 -4.09 -5.92 -4.68
N ILE A 51 -3.65 -4.75 -4.21
CA ILE A 51 -4.29 -4.06 -3.09
C ILE A 51 -5.70 -3.61 -3.47
N GLU A 52 -5.89 -3.04 -4.67
CA GLU A 52 -7.22 -2.66 -5.17
C GLU A 52 -8.18 -3.84 -5.21
N TRP A 53 -7.72 -5.02 -5.65
CA TRP A 53 -8.53 -6.23 -5.67
C TRP A 53 -8.93 -6.65 -4.26
N VAL A 54 -7.98 -6.75 -3.32
CA VAL A 54 -8.27 -7.10 -1.92
C VAL A 54 -9.20 -6.08 -1.27
N HIS A 55 -8.98 -4.79 -1.53
CA HIS A 55 -9.76 -3.71 -0.91
C HIS A 55 -11.22 -3.69 -1.37
N LYS A 56 -11.52 -4.12 -2.61
CA LYS A 56 -12.91 -4.29 -3.09
C LYS A 56 -13.67 -5.34 -2.28
N GLU A 57 -12.98 -6.40 -1.87
CA GLU A 57 -13.57 -7.54 -1.16
C GLU A 57 -13.57 -7.36 0.36
N PHE A 58 -12.97 -6.28 0.88
CA PHE A 58 -12.81 -6.08 2.33
C PHE A 58 -14.15 -5.95 3.09
N HIS A 59 -15.18 -5.45 2.43
CA HIS A 59 -16.56 -5.39 2.92
C HIS A 59 -17.49 -6.24 2.05
N ASN A 60 -17.05 -7.43 1.64
CA ASN A 60 -17.92 -8.34 0.92
C ASN A 60 -18.87 -9.03 1.91
N GLU A 61 -20.08 -8.46 2.02
CA GLU A 61 -21.18 -8.97 2.84
C GLU A 61 -21.75 -10.30 2.33
N ASP A 62 -21.42 -10.71 1.10
CA ASP A 62 -21.83 -11.98 0.51
C ASP A 62 -20.91 -13.13 0.94
N VAL A 63 -19.72 -12.88 1.51
CA VAL A 63 -18.78 -13.93 1.94
C VAL A 63 -19.38 -14.93 2.93
N PRO A 64 -20.18 -14.53 3.94
CA PRO A 64 -20.92 -15.45 4.79
C PRO A 64 -21.96 -16.28 4.02
N ASP A 65 -22.54 -15.72 2.96
CA ASP A 65 -23.54 -16.35 2.10
C ASP A 65 -22.92 -17.29 1.05
N LEU A 66 -21.62 -17.15 0.79
CA LEU A 66 -20.80 -18.16 0.10
C LEU A 66 -20.65 -19.37 1.02
N GLY A 67 -21.70 -20.19 1.09
CA GLY A 67 -21.74 -21.39 1.90
C GLY A 67 -20.57 -22.36 1.61
N PRO A 68 -20.34 -23.35 2.49
CA PRO A 68 -19.18 -24.25 2.44
C PRO A 68 -19.00 -24.99 1.11
N PHE A 69 -20.06 -25.12 0.31
CA PHE A 69 -20.01 -25.73 -1.01
C PHE A 69 -19.16 -24.93 -2.03
N VAL A 70 -19.27 -23.60 -2.05
CA VAL A 70 -18.52 -22.74 -3.01
C VAL A 70 -17.03 -22.72 -2.66
N ILE A 71 -16.71 -22.64 -1.37
CA ILE A 71 -15.33 -22.65 -0.86
C ILE A 71 -14.64 -23.99 -1.20
N ASN A 72 -15.33 -25.11 -1.02
CA ASN A 72 -14.79 -26.44 -1.35
C ASN A 72 -14.51 -26.62 -2.86
N GLN A 73 -15.33 -26.04 -3.74
CA GLN A 73 -15.11 -26.07 -5.19
C GLN A 73 -13.88 -25.25 -5.60
N LEU A 74 -13.68 -24.07 -5.00
CA LEU A 74 -12.48 -23.27 -5.25
C LEU A 74 -11.24 -24.01 -4.77
N GLN A 75 -11.26 -24.59 -3.56
CA GLN A 75 -10.11 -25.33 -3.02
C GLN A 75 -9.71 -26.53 -3.88
N SER A 76 -10.69 -27.20 -4.49
CA SER A 76 -10.47 -28.32 -5.43
C SER A 76 -9.92 -27.86 -6.79
N SER A 77 -10.24 -26.65 -7.25
CA SER A 77 -9.73 -26.13 -8.53
C SER A 77 -8.27 -25.67 -8.41
N TRP A 78 -7.89 -25.06 -7.28
CA TRP A 78 -6.51 -24.67 -6.99
C TRP A 78 -5.56 -25.88 -6.83
N GLN A 79 -6.05 -27.04 -6.39
CA GLN A 79 -5.29 -28.29 -6.32
C GLN A 79 -5.04 -28.96 -7.67
N ASN A 80 -5.75 -28.56 -8.73
CA ASN A 80 -5.55 -29.09 -10.10
C ASN A 80 -4.67 -28.18 -10.97
N ILE A 81 -4.30 -27.00 -10.46
CA ILE A 81 -3.48 -26.00 -11.15
C ILE A 81 -2.03 -25.98 -10.62
N CYS A 82 -1.76 -26.65 -9.50
CA CYS A 82 -0.41 -26.96 -9.02
C CYS A 82 -0.15 -28.47 -9.08
#